data_AF-A0A1F2TX58-F1
#
_entry.id   AF-A0A1F2TX58-F1
#
_cell.length_a   1.000
_cell.length_b   1.000
_cell.length_c   1.000
_cell.angle_alpha   90.00
_cell.angle_beta   90.00
_cell.angle_gamma   90.00
#
_symmetry.space_group_name_H-M   'P 1'
#
loop_
_entity.id
_entity.type
_entity.pdbx_description
1 polymer ?
#
loop_
_entity_poly.entity_id
_entity_poly.type
_entity_poly.pdbx_seq_one_letter_code
_entity_poly.pdbx_strand_id
1 'polypeptide(L)'
;MARGIGAKWWTSAVRMVTGGKATRYVLLHLTNSDDGRDLMKECAWSVSPAGGFMVRRSDNPDQQFLIKPEPDLHPLRDWILDRLSRRPERWQDLHAAVRPEWWLPKQVNELVRELKKEGAINADEVPGRRFGAAANPVLRLAKPKT
;
A
#
# COMPACT_ATOMS: atom_id res chain seq x y z
N MET A 1 3.93 -7.27 17.54
CA MET A 1 3.52 -6.07 18.29
C MET A 1 4.72 -5.58 19.09
N ALA A 2 5.16 -4.33 18.90
CA ALA A 2 6.15 -3.74 19.78
C ALA A 2 5.47 -3.44 21.13
N ARG A 3 5.74 -4.27 22.15
CA ARG A 3 5.26 -4.06 23.52
C ARG A 3 5.83 -2.74 24.03
N GLY A 4 4.99 -1.71 24.19
CA GLY A 4 5.39 -0.42 24.75
C GLY A 4 4.59 0.79 24.23
N ILE A 5 3.95 0.68 23.07
CA ILE A 5 3.14 1.76 22.49
C ILE A 5 1.70 1.25 22.42
N GLY A 6 0.80 1.77 23.27
CA GLY A 6 -0.62 1.37 23.35
C GLY A 6 -1.47 1.72 22.13
N ALA A 7 -0.83 1.99 20.99
CA ALA A 7 -1.45 2.28 19.71
C ALA A 7 -1.47 1.02 18.83
N LYS A 8 -2.63 0.70 18.28
CA LYS A 8 -2.86 -0.36 17.29
C LYS A 8 -2.05 -0.09 16.03
N TRP A 9 -1.97 1.17 15.62
CA TRP A 9 -1.35 1.61 14.38
C TRP A 9 -0.30 2.68 14.61
N TRP A 10 0.71 2.65 13.77
CA TRP A 10 1.72 3.70 13.66
C TRP A 10 2.05 3.99 12.19
N THR A 11 2.25 5.27 11.86
CA THR A 11 2.66 5.72 10.53
C THR A 11 3.89 6.62 10.70
N SER A 12 5.04 6.23 10.12
CA SER A 12 6.23 7.09 10.06
C SER A 12 6.52 7.48 8.62
N ALA A 13 5.95 8.59 8.16
CA ALA A 13 6.12 9.02 6.77
C ALA A 13 7.37 9.89 6.59
N VAL A 14 7.69 10.73 7.58
CA VAL A 14 8.69 11.78 7.43
C VAL A 14 9.89 11.50 8.31
N ARG A 15 11.02 11.16 7.69
CA ARG A 15 12.34 11.15 8.34
C ARG A 15 13.07 12.41 7.92
N MET A 16 13.40 13.27 8.87
CA MET A 16 14.22 14.44 8.56
C MET A 16 15.69 14.05 8.74
N VAL A 17 16.41 13.95 7.63
CA VAL A 17 17.83 13.59 7.60
C VAL A 17 18.67 14.84 7.40
N THR A 18 19.68 15.06 8.24
CA THR A 18 20.63 16.18 8.09
C THR A 18 22.03 15.63 7.78
N GLY A 19 22.77 16.31 6.91
CA GLY A 19 24.15 15.92 6.56
C GLY A 19 24.27 14.56 5.86
N GLY A 20 23.18 14.07 5.26
CA GLY A 20 23.16 12.84 4.46
C GLY A 20 23.28 11.52 5.22
N LYS A 21 23.43 11.52 6.56
CA LYS A 21 23.71 10.28 7.32
C LYS A 21 22.96 10.12 8.66
N ALA A 22 22.42 11.19 9.25
CA ALA A 22 21.75 11.11 10.55
C ALA A 22 20.29 11.54 10.48
N THR A 23 19.37 10.65 10.90
CA THR A 23 17.97 10.99 11.18
C THR A 23 17.93 11.89 12.42
N ARG A 24 17.49 13.13 12.26
CA ARG A 24 17.33 14.07 13.38
C ARG A 24 15.94 13.99 14.01
N TYR A 25 14.92 13.86 13.18
CA TYR A 25 13.52 13.79 13.62
C TYR A 25 12.77 12.72 12.86
N VAL A 26 11.87 12.03 13.56
CA VAL A 26 10.88 11.13 12.99
C VAL A 26 9.52 11.70 13.34
N LEU A 27 8.72 12.04 12.33
CA LEU A 27 7.31 12.30 12.56
C LEU A 27 6.59 10.96 12.68
N LEU A 28 6.02 10.72 13.85
CA LEU A 28 5.30 9.50 14.18
C LEU A 28 3.84 9.83 14.46
N HIS A 29 2.93 9.26 13.67
CA HIS A 29 1.50 9.26 13.97
C HIS A 29 1.13 7.93 14.64
N LEU A 30 0.36 7.98 15.72
CA LEU A 30 -0.10 6.84 16.50
C LEU A 30 -1.63 6.89 16.62
N THR A 31 -2.32 5.80 16.34
CA THR A 31 -3.79 5.74 16.47
C THR A 31 -4.29 4.33 16.77
N ASN A 32 -5.48 4.26 17.38
CA ASN A 32 -6.25 3.03 17.54
C ASN A 32 -7.38 2.89 16.50
N SER A 33 -7.65 3.94 15.73
CA SER A 33 -8.70 3.97 14.70
C SER A 33 -8.19 3.45 13.36
N ASP A 34 -8.95 2.55 12.74
CA ASP A 34 -8.68 2.05 11.40
C ASP A 34 -8.82 3.15 10.35
N ASP A 35 -9.87 3.97 10.46
CA ASP A 35 -10.09 5.12 9.56
C ASP A 35 -8.97 6.16 9.72
N GLY A 36 -8.49 6.36 10.95
CA GLY A 36 -7.35 7.24 11.22
C GLY A 36 -6.04 6.73 10.62
N ARG A 37 -5.85 5.41 10.57
CA ARG A 37 -4.71 4.78 9.89
C ARG A 37 -4.82 4.95 8.38
N ASP A 38 -5.99 4.68 7.82
CA ASP A 38 -6.23 4.77 6.38
C ASP A 38 -6.06 6.24 5.90
N LEU A 39 -6.63 7.21 6.62
CA LEU A 39 -6.46 8.64 6.33
C LEU A 39 -4.99 9.06 6.39
N MET A 40 -4.25 8.69 7.44
CA MET A 40 -2.85 9.09 7.52
C MET A 40 -1.95 8.40 6.51
N LYS A 41 -2.29 7.17 6.07
CA LYS A 41 -1.61 6.55 4.93
C LYS A 41 -1.87 7.33 3.65
N GLU A 42 -3.10 7.75 3.39
CA GLU A 42 -3.44 8.56 2.21
C GLU A 42 -2.69 9.91 2.20
N CYS A 43 -2.69 10.62 3.33
CA CYS A 43 -1.96 11.87 3.48
C CYS A 43 -0.45 11.67 3.33
N ALA A 44 0.10 10.59 3.88
CA ALA A 44 1.52 10.33 3.75
C ALA A 44 1.90 9.92 2.32
N TRP A 45 1.08 9.10 1.67
CA TRP A 45 1.31 8.61 0.32
C TRP A 45 1.20 9.72 -0.73
N SER A 46 0.30 10.68 -0.55
CA SER A 46 0.13 11.81 -1.47
C SER A 46 1.38 12.69 -1.54
N VAL A 47 2.21 12.68 -0.49
CA VAL A 47 3.42 13.49 -0.42
C VAL A 47 4.70 12.65 -0.56
N SER A 48 4.70 11.38 -0.12
CA SER A 48 5.82 10.44 -0.28
C SER A 48 5.32 9.01 -0.57
N PRO A 49 5.16 8.64 -1.85
CA PRO A 49 4.76 7.30 -2.26
C PRO A 49 5.74 6.21 -1.81
N ALA A 50 7.04 6.52 -1.72
CA ALA A 50 8.08 5.56 -1.34
C ALA A 50 8.25 5.38 0.19
N GLY A 51 7.47 6.08 1.02
CA GLY A 51 7.52 5.91 2.49
C GLY A 51 8.70 6.58 3.18
N GLY A 52 9.31 7.56 2.51
CA GLY A 52 10.39 8.35 3.08
C GLY A 52 10.43 9.75 2.49
N PHE A 53 10.58 10.76 3.35
CA PHE A 53 11.02 12.09 2.95
C PHE A 53 12.52 12.20 3.19
N MET A 54 13.23 12.91 2.31
CA MET A 54 14.53 13.49 2.62
C MET A 54 14.44 14.99 2.42
N VAL A 55 14.20 15.74 3.49
CA VAL A 55 14.31 17.21 3.45
C VAL A 55 15.80 17.56 3.51
N ARG A 56 16.38 18.02 2.41
CA ARG A 56 17.73 18.61 2.37
C ARG A 56 17.63 20.15 2.37
N ARG A 57 18.67 20.81 2.90
CA ARG A 57 18.74 22.28 3.05
C ARG A 57 18.55 22.98 1.69
N SER A 58 17.91 24.15 1.74
CA SER A 58 17.37 24.95 0.64
C SER A 58 18.39 25.59 -0.31
N ASP A 59 19.67 25.32 -0.15
CA ASP A 59 20.79 26.07 -0.74
C ASP A 59 21.53 25.33 -1.87
N ASN A 60 20.99 24.22 -2.39
CA ASN A 60 21.58 23.48 -3.52
C ASN A 60 20.70 23.55 -4.80
N PRO A 61 21.14 24.28 -5.85
CA PRO A 61 20.40 24.38 -7.12
C PRO A 61 20.38 23.08 -7.94
N ASP A 62 21.24 22.09 -7.64
CA ASP A 62 21.26 20.77 -8.29
C ASP A 62 20.37 19.73 -7.57
N GLN A 63 19.53 20.16 -6.63
CA GLN A 63 18.74 19.26 -5.79
C GLN A 63 17.60 18.59 -6.59
N GLN A 64 17.68 17.25 -6.72
CA GLN A 64 16.61 16.42 -7.29
C GLN A 64 15.30 16.57 -6.50
N PHE A 65 14.18 16.64 -7.24
CA PHE A 65 12.84 17.00 -6.77
C PHE A 65 12.34 16.25 -5.53
N LEU A 66 11.55 16.97 -4.71
CA LEU A 66 10.89 16.46 -3.49
C LEU A 66 9.81 15.39 -3.77
N ILE A 67 9.28 15.33 -5.00
CA ILE A 67 8.24 14.39 -5.44
C ILE A 67 8.49 13.98 -6.90
N LYS A 68 8.69 12.66 -7.11
CA LYS A 68 8.21 11.75 -8.19
C LYS A 68 9.26 10.65 -8.48
N PRO A 69 8.92 9.41 -8.14
CA PRO A 69 8.68 8.41 -9.17
C PRO A 69 7.22 7.98 -9.13
N GLU A 70 6.70 7.52 -10.27
CA GLU A 70 5.55 6.63 -10.27
C GLU A 70 5.90 5.48 -9.31
N PRO A 71 5.10 5.25 -8.25
CA PRO A 71 5.47 4.25 -7.26
C PRO A 71 5.60 2.90 -7.95
N ASP A 72 6.71 2.21 -7.68
CA ASP A 72 6.86 0.84 -8.17
C ASP A 72 5.80 -0.03 -7.47
N LEU A 73 4.80 -0.47 -8.23
CA LEU A 73 3.72 -1.32 -7.75
C LEU A 73 4.05 -2.81 -7.88
N HIS A 74 5.21 -3.19 -8.45
CA HIS A 74 5.61 -4.60 -8.53
C HIS A 74 5.63 -5.29 -7.16
N PRO A 75 6.14 -4.68 -6.07
CA PRO A 75 6.10 -5.32 -4.76
C PRO A 75 4.66 -5.57 -4.26
N LEU A 76 3.72 -4.68 -4.56
CA LEU A 76 2.31 -4.88 -4.22
C LEU A 76 1.67 -5.96 -5.10
N ARG A 77 2.03 -5.99 -6.39
CA ARG A 77 1.59 -7.04 -7.33
C ARG A 77 2.03 -8.41 -6.84
N ASP A 78 3.32 -8.57 -6.52
CA ASP A 78 3.90 -9.82 -6.02
C ASP A 78 3.27 -10.20 -4.68
N TRP A 79 3.01 -9.22 -3.80
CA TRP A 79 2.31 -9.45 -2.54
C TRP A 79 0.89 -9.99 -2.75
N ILE A 80 0.11 -9.44 -3.70
CA ILE A 80 -1.23 -9.95 -4.03
C ILE A 80 -1.14 -11.38 -4.56
N LEU A 81 -0.21 -11.65 -5.49
CA LEU A 81 -0.05 -12.97 -6.09
C LEU A 81 0.40 -14.02 -5.07
N ASP A 82 1.35 -13.70 -4.20
CA ASP A 82 1.79 -14.59 -3.11
C ASP A 82 0.62 -14.97 -2.21
N ARG A 83 -0.22 -14.01 -1.80
CA ARG A 83 -1.42 -14.31 -1.00
C ARG A 83 -2.38 -15.25 -1.72
N LEU A 84 -2.71 -14.95 -2.98
CA LEU A 84 -3.64 -15.74 -3.77
C LEU A 84 -3.09 -17.12 -4.15
N SER A 85 -1.77 -17.28 -4.16
CA SER A 85 -1.11 -18.58 -4.35
C SER A 85 -1.32 -19.51 -3.14
N ARG A 86 -1.36 -18.95 -1.93
CA ARG A 86 -1.56 -19.70 -0.69
C ARG A 86 -3.01 -20.13 -0.52
N ARG A 87 -3.95 -19.23 -0.81
CA ARG A 87 -5.39 -19.53 -0.75
C ARG A 87 -6.21 -18.50 -1.54
N PRO A 88 -7.41 -18.90 -2.01
CA PRO A 88 -8.41 -17.94 -2.46
C PRO A 88 -8.78 -16.95 -1.35
N GLU A 89 -8.89 -15.67 -1.68
CA GLU A 89 -9.30 -14.62 -0.73
C GLU A 89 -10.37 -13.72 -1.34
N ARG A 90 -11.25 -13.15 -0.51
CA ARG A 90 -12.20 -12.15 -1.00
C ARG A 90 -11.49 -10.83 -1.23
N TRP A 91 -11.99 -10.01 -2.15
CA TRP A 91 -11.41 -8.69 -2.43
C TRP A 91 -11.31 -7.81 -1.18
N GLN A 92 -12.35 -7.80 -0.34
CA GLN A 92 -12.34 -7.04 0.92
C GLN A 92 -11.33 -7.58 1.94
N ASP A 93 -11.00 -8.87 1.90
CA ASP A 93 -9.97 -9.43 2.77
C ASP A 93 -8.59 -8.89 2.38
N LEU A 94 -8.34 -8.67 1.08
CA LEU A 94 -7.12 -7.99 0.61
C LEU A 94 -7.04 -6.53 1.10
N HIS A 95 -8.17 -5.82 1.18
CA HIS A 95 -8.21 -4.46 1.75
C HIS A 95 -7.88 -4.47 3.23
N ALA A 96 -8.48 -5.39 4.00
CA ALA A 96 -8.15 -5.54 5.41
C ALA A 96 -6.67 -5.90 5.61
N ALA A 97 -6.13 -6.79 4.76
CA ALA A 97 -4.75 -7.24 4.83
C ALA A 97 -3.73 -6.16 4.42
N VAL A 98 -4.10 -5.21 3.56
CA VAL A 98 -3.19 -4.13 3.14
C VAL A 98 -3.10 -2.97 4.14
N ARG A 99 -4.05 -2.84 5.06
CA ARG A 99 -4.06 -1.81 6.11
C ARG A 99 -2.76 -1.72 6.95
N PRO A 100 -2.20 -2.84 7.47
CA PRO A 100 -0.91 -2.80 8.16
C PRO A 100 0.24 -2.38 7.26
N GLU A 101 0.17 -2.67 5.95
CA GLU A 101 1.20 -2.36 4.97
C GLU A 101 1.24 -0.86 4.61
N TRP A 102 2.23 -0.45 3.80
CA TRP A 102 2.35 0.93 3.33
C TRP A 102 1.33 1.27 2.22
N TRP A 103 0.89 0.28 1.45
CA TRP A 103 0.06 0.43 0.25
C TRP A 103 -1.40 0.80 0.53
N LEU A 104 -2.05 1.48 -0.42
CA LEU A 104 -3.42 1.95 -0.32
C LEU A 104 -4.44 0.96 -0.92
N PRO A 105 -5.68 0.88 -0.38
CA PRO A 105 -6.74 0.05 -0.97
C PRO A 105 -7.05 0.38 -2.44
N LYS A 106 -6.88 1.65 -2.86
CA LYS A 106 -7.06 2.05 -4.26
C LYS A 106 -6.07 1.37 -5.21
N GLN A 107 -4.82 1.18 -4.78
CA GLN A 107 -3.78 0.50 -5.56
C GLN A 107 -4.07 -0.99 -5.67
N VAL A 108 -4.59 -1.60 -4.58
CA VAL A 108 -5.10 -2.97 -4.63
C VAL A 108 -6.24 -3.08 -5.65
N ASN A 109 -7.13 -2.09 -5.71
CA ASN A 109 -8.22 -2.12 -6.70
C ASN A 109 -7.74 -2.04 -8.14
N GLU A 110 -6.74 -1.20 -8.41
CA GLU A 110 -6.11 -1.06 -9.72
C GLU A 110 -5.45 -2.38 -10.13
N LEU A 111 -4.55 -2.90 -9.29
CA LEU A 111 -3.82 -4.13 -9.57
C LEU A 111 -4.71 -5.36 -9.70
N VAL A 112 -5.77 -5.52 -8.88
CA VAL A 112 -6.69 -6.65 -9.03
C VAL A 112 -7.43 -6.60 -10.39
N ARG A 113 -7.77 -5.41 -10.89
CA ARG A 113 -8.38 -5.27 -12.21
C ARG A 113 -7.38 -5.58 -13.33
N GLU A 114 -6.15 -5.11 -13.19
CA GLU A 114 -5.06 -5.39 -14.13
C GLU A 114 -4.74 -6.88 -14.19
N LEU A 115 -4.52 -7.52 -13.04
CA LEU A 115 -4.26 -8.96 -12.94
C LEU A 115 -5.40 -9.81 -13.52
N LYS A 116 -6.66 -9.39 -13.36
CA LYS A 116 -7.79 -10.08 -14.00
C LYS A 116 -7.77 -9.89 -15.52
N LYS A 117 -7.46 -8.68 -16.00
CA LYS A 117 -7.34 -8.38 -17.43
C LYS A 117 -6.18 -9.16 -18.07
N GLU A 118 -5.07 -9.34 -17.36
CA GLU A 118 -3.92 -10.16 -17.76
C GLU A 118 -4.21 -11.67 -17.72
N GLY A 119 -5.31 -12.09 -17.09
CA GLY A 119 -5.63 -13.50 -16.86
C GLY A 119 -4.73 -14.16 -15.80
N ALA A 120 -4.01 -13.38 -14.99
CA ALA A 120 -3.19 -13.87 -13.88
C ALA A 120 -4.04 -14.33 -12.69
N ILE A 121 -5.26 -13.80 -12.56
CA ILE A 121 -6.23 -14.20 -11.54
C ILE A 121 -7.61 -14.46 -12.15
N ASN A 122 -8.34 -15.36 -11.53
CA ASN A 122 -9.76 -15.60 -11.75
C ASN A 122 -10.58 -15.01 -10.59
N ALA A 123 -11.81 -14.63 -10.87
CA ALA A 123 -12.74 -14.15 -9.86
C ALA A 123 -14.08 -14.83 -10.04
N ASP A 124 -14.62 -15.38 -8.94
CA ASP A 124 -15.94 -16.01 -8.92
C ASP A 124 -16.99 -14.97 -9.34
N GLU A 125 -17.90 -15.34 -10.25
CA GLU A 125 -18.98 -14.44 -10.69
C GLU A 125 -19.97 -14.19 -9.55
N VAL A 126 -20.40 -12.93 -9.43
CA VAL A 126 -21.42 -12.53 -8.45
C VAL A 126 -22.66 -12.12 -9.22
N PRO A 127 -23.74 -12.92 -9.19
CA PRO A 127 -24.95 -12.65 -9.96
C PRO A 127 -25.49 -11.23 -9.71
N GLY A 128 -25.82 -10.53 -10.81
CA GLY A 128 -26.36 -9.18 -10.75
C GLY A 128 -25.38 -8.08 -10.32
N ARG A 129 -24.07 -8.38 -10.17
CA ARG A 129 -23.07 -7.36 -9.81
C ARG A 129 -21.91 -7.31 -10.80
N ARG A 130 -21.52 -6.10 -11.15
CA ARG A 130 -20.29 -5.85 -11.93
C ARG A 130 -19.07 -6.23 -11.09
N PHE A 131 -18.06 -6.79 -11.74
CA PHE A 131 -16.76 -7.06 -11.09
C PHE A 131 -16.17 -5.79 -10.49
N GLY A 132 -15.95 -5.81 -9.17
CA GLY A 132 -15.41 -4.69 -8.41
C GLY A 132 -15.37 -5.02 -6.92
N ALA A 133 -14.65 -4.21 -6.13
CA ALA A 133 -14.49 -4.41 -4.69
C ALA A 133 -15.83 -4.47 -3.93
N ALA A 134 -16.85 -3.73 -4.37
CA ALA A 134 -18.19 -3.74 -3.77
C ALA A 134 -18.98 -5.04 -4.03
N ALA A 135 -18.67 -5.76 -5.11
CA ALA A 135 -19.23 -7.09 -5.36
C ALA A 135 -18.56 -8.16 -4.48
N ASN A 136 -17.37 -7.86 -3.95
CA ASN A 136 -16.57 -8.72 -3.07
C ASN A 136 -16.43 -10.18 -3.56
N PRO A 137 -16.06 -10.40 -4.84
CA PRO A 137 -15.86 -11.74 -5.37
C PRO A 137 -14.69 -12.44 -4.66
N VAL A 138 -14.70 -13.77 -4.71
CA VAL A 138 -13.54 -14.58 -4.31
C VAL A 138 -12.54 -14.56 -5.46
N LEU A 139 -11.30 -14.17 -5.16
CA LEU A 139 -10.19 -14.08 -6.10
C LEU A 139 -9.32 -15.33 -5.97
N ARG A 140 -8.82 -15.83 -7.09
CA ARG A 140 -7.99 -17.04 -7.18
C ARG A 140 -6.84 -16.79 -8.13
N LEU A 141 -5.66 -17.34 -7.84
CA LEU A 141 -4.58 -17.39 -8.83
C LEU A 141 -5.06 -18.22 -10.03
N ALA A 142 -4.79 -17.75 -11.24
CA ALA A 142 -5.08 -18.51 -12.44
C ALA A 142 -4.18 -19.76 -12.51
N LYS A 143 -4.74 -20.89 -12.96
CA LYS A 143 -3.92 -22.08 -13.21
C LYS A 143 -2.97 -21.78 -14.37
N PRO A 144 -1.69 -22.21 -14.30
CA PRO A 144 -0.81 -22.12 -15.46
C PRO A 144 -1.47 -22.84 -16.64
N LYS A 145 -1.48 -22.20 -17.81
CA LYS A 145 -1.92 -22.84 -19.04
C LYS A 145 -0.89 -23.92 -19.38
N THR A 146 -1.25 -25.18 -19.19
CA THR A 146 -0.50 -26.34 -19.68
C THR A 146 -0.63 -26.44 -21.20
#